data_AF-D6TBX4-F1
#
_entry.id   AF-D6TBX4-F1
#
_cell.length_a   1.000
_cell.length_b   1.000
_cell.length_c   1.000
_cell.angle_alpha   90.00
_cell.angle_beta   90.00
_cell.angle_gamma   90.00
#
_symmetry.space_group_name_H-M   'P 1'
#
loop_
_entity.id
_entity.type
_entity.pdbx_description
1 polymer ?
#
loop_
_entity_poly.entity_id
_entity_poly.type
_entity_poly.pdbx_seq_one_letter_code
_entity_poly.pdbx_strand_id
1 'polypeptide(L)'
;MEHVQTKEAHLPDKQEAIMRFKALRLAMSADGAMVPLVGGEWAEVRTLAIGEVPATGATNATAAMVHVGKLSYFSRLSDAATFTDLAEVETRRRHLVEAQEVCAVMDGAEWLQGMIDMHRPDAVRILDFPHAAEHVAKLLEALSAWGTCFPENLLQRCLHVLKERGPAALAKMAAGLSEEEVSQPEVREHLGYLQKRCSQMQYLLFRQAGWPLGSGMVESANKLVVERRLKGPGMRWERHNVNPMLALRNGICNERWQETWQLASSQRRKSVSISAVNGPHNDSTPSPLLRSASLLRLSPKVHCPLFFLLVFLR
;
A
#
# COMPACT_ATOMS: atom_id res chain seq x y z
N MET A 1 1.31 3.35 20.54
CA MET A 1 2.07 3.55 19.28
C MET A 1 1.19 4.06 18.15
N GLU A 2 0.07 3.40 17.87
CA GLU A 2 -0.96 3.93 16.97
C GLU A 2 -1.24 5.41 17.22
N HIS A 3 -1.57 5.79 18.47
CA HIS A 3 -1.78 7.19 18.84
C HIS A 3 -0.59 8.13 18.56
N VAL A 4 0.66 7.65 18.51
CA VAL A 4 1.81 8.49 18.14
C VAL A 4 1.78 8.78 16.65
N GLN A 5 1.64 7.73 15.84
CA GLN A 5 1.54 7.85 14.39
C GLN A 5 0.33 8.71 14.01
N THR A 6 -0.81 8.53 14.68
CA THR A 6 -1.99 9.38 14.52
C THR A 6 -1.67 10.83 14.84
N LYS A 7 -1.00 11.13 15.95
CA LYS A 7 -0.62 12.51 16.27
C LYS A 7 0.36 13.10 15.28
N GLU A 8 1.33 12.31 14.81
CA GLU A 8 2.34 12.73 13.85
C GLU A 8 1.73 13.15 12.51
N ALA A 9 0.70 12.45 12.04
CA ALA A 9 -0.03 12.83 10.82
C ALA A 9 -0.54 14.28 10.88
N HIS A 10 -0.99 14.71 12.06
CA HIS A 10 -1.60 16.03 12.26
C HIS A 10 -0.62 17.12 12.71
N LEU A 11 0.68 16.82 12.86
CA LEU A 11 1.66 17.86 13.21
C LEU A 11 1.90 18.77 11.99
N PRO A 12 2.11 20.08 12.15
CA PRO A 12 2.53 20.94 11.05
C PRO A 12 3.93 20.54 10.57
N ASP A 13 4.21 20.79 9.29
CA ASP A 13 5.49 20.47 8.67
C ASP A 13 6.63 21.16 9.42
N LYS A 14 7.64 20.37 9.81
CA LYS A 14 8.90 20.96 10.28
C LYS A 14 9.67 21.33 9.04
N GLN A 15 9.85 22.63 8.80
CA GLN A 15 10.77 23.16 7.79
C GLN A 15 12.21 22.79 8.17
N GLU A 16 12.59 21.53 7.98
CA GLU A 16 13.98 21.11 7.98
C GLU A 16 14.61 21.57 6.66
N ALA A 17 15.83 22.11 6.77
CA ALA A 17 16.49 22.88 5.74
C ALA A 17 16.46 22.19 4.37
N ILE A 18 16.05 22.97 3.37
CA ILE A 18 16.02 22.67 1.92
C ILE A 18 17.47 22.40 1.46
N MET A 19 18.01 21.22 1.77
CA MET A 19 19.38 20.86 1.47
C MET A 19 19.40 19.42 0.94
N ARG A 20 19.35 19.31 -0.40
CA ARG A 20 19.65 18.12 -1.23
C ARG A 20 18.55 17.06 -1.43
N PHE A 21 17.33 17.43 -1.83
CA PHE A 21 16.46 16.45 -2.51
C PHE A 21 16.80 16.38 -4.00
N LYS A 22 17.85 15.60 -4.24
CA LYS A 22 18.46 15.27 -5.52
C LYS A 22 17.45 14.53 -6.40
N ALA A 23 16.80 15.20 -7.35
CA ALA A 23 16.13 14.59 -8.52
C ALA A 23 15.43 13.23 -8.23
N LEU A 24 14.64 13.15 -7.16
CA LEU A 24 14.02 11.90 -6.73
C LEU A 24 12.77 11.65 -7.56
N ARG A 25 12.71 10.48 -8.19
CA ARG A 25 11.51 9.94 -8.83
C ARG A 25 10.91 8.89 -7.89
N LEU A 26 9.65 9.06 -7.51
CA LEU A 26 8.97 8.15 -6.60
C LEU A 26 7.82 7.43 -7.29
N ALA A 27 7.54 6.21 -6.84
CA ALA A 27 6.30 5.52 -7.12
C ALA A 27 5.52 5.38 -5.82
N MET A 28 4.24 5.73 -5.84
CA MET A 28 3.30 5.45 -4.77
C MET A 28 2.25 4.45 -5.26
N SER A 29 1.82 3.56 -4.36
CA SER A 29 0.77 2.58 -4.63
C SER A 29 0.05 2.28 -3.32
N ALA A 30 -1.27 2.10 -3.38
CA ALA A 30 -2.09 1.83 -2.21
C ALA A 30 -3.19 0.84 -2.56
N ASP A 31 -3.55 0.02 -1.57
CA ASP A 31 -4.47 -1.12 -1.73
C ASP A 31 -5.03 -1.55 -0.36
N GLY A 32 -6.16 -2.25 -0.39
CA GLY A 32 -6.83 -2.84 0.77
C GLY A 32 -6.57 -4.35 0.89
N ALA A 33 -6.32 -4.82 2.11
CA ALA A 33 -6.22 -6.22 2.44
C ALA A 33 -7.21 -6.61 3.54
N MET A 34 -8.02 -7.63 3.28
CA MET A 34 -8.98 -8.16 4.25
C MET A 34 -8.28 -8.97 5.34
N VAL A 35 -8.57 -8.65 6.61
CA VAL A 35 -8.11 -9.38 7.79
C VAL A 35 -9.29 -10.02 8.55
N PRO A 36 -9.15 -11.28 9.01
CA PRO A 36 -10.18 -11.96 9.79
C PRO A 36 -10.23 -11.45 11.24
N LEU A 37 -11.42 -11.15 11.71
CA LEU A 37 -11.69 -10.75 13.09
C LEU A 37 -12.35 -11.86 13.90
N VAL A 38 -12.40 -11.67 15.22
CA VAL A 38 -13.25 -12.48 16.11
C VAL A 38 -14.72 -12.34 15.68
N GLY A 39 -15.50 -13.42 15.83
CA GLY A 39 -16.90 -13.44 15.40
C GLY A 39 -17.13 -13.78 13.92
N GLY A 40 -16.07 -14.01 13.14
CA GLY A 40 -16.20 -14.33 11.70
C GLY A 40 -16.36 -13.10 10.80
N GLU A 41 -16.24 -11.90 11.37
CA GLU A 41 -16.18 -10.66 10.62
C GLU A 41 -14.87 -10.53 9.83
N TRP A 42 -14.92 -9.76 8.76
CA TRP A 42 -13.75 -9.33 8.01
C TRP A 42 -13.67 -7.82 8.02
N ALA A 43 -12.44 -7.30 8.13
CA ALA A 43 -12.21 -5.87 8.07
C ALA A 43 -11.06 -5.55 7.12
N GLU A 44 -11.16 -4.42 6.45
CA GLU A 44 -10.19 -4.01 5.44
C GLU A 44 -9.10 -3.15 6.07
N VAL A 45 -7.86 -3.62 6.01
CA VAL A 45 -6.66 -2.83 6.32
C VAL A 45 -6.18 -2.19 5.02
N ARG A 46 -6.00 -0.89 5.02
CA ARG A 46 -5.41 -0.17 3.88
C ARG A 46 -3.91 -0.02 4.07
N THR A 47 -3.17 -0.13 2.99
CA THR A 47 -1.71 -0.01 2.97
C THR A 47 -1.27 0.93 1.86
N LEU A 48 -0.36 1.86 2.19
CA LEU A 48 0.39 2.68 1.25
C LEU A 48 1.80 2.12 1.17
N ALA A 49 2.34 2.03 -0.05
CA ALA A 49 3.73 1.76 -0.35
C ALA A 49 4.31 2.92 -1.17
N ILE A 50 5.50 3.38 -0.79
CA ILE A 50 6.26 4.39 -1.52
C ILE A 50 7.66 3.85 -1.77
N GLY A 51 8.19 3.99 -2.99
CA GLY A 51 9.56 3.62 -3.30
C GLY A 51 10.22 4.51 -4.34
N GLU A 52 11.54 4.34 -4.48
CA GLU A 52 12.36 5.06 -5.45
C GLU A 52 12.34 4.35 -6.81
N VAL A 53 12.06 5.13 -7.85
CA VAL A 53 12.12 4.69 -9.24
C VAL A 53 13.51 5.03 -9.80
N PRO A 54 14.22 4.07 -10.41
CA PRO A 54 15.50 4.33 -11.04
C PRO A 54 15.42 5.44 -12.10
N ALA A 55 16.51 6.16 -12.31
CA ALA A 55 16.61 7.14 -13.39
C ALA A 55 16.39 6.48 -14.76
N THR A 56 15.71 7.20 -15.65
CA THR A 56 15.43 6.76 -17.03
C THR A 56 16.74 6.39 -17.75
N GLY A 57 16.84 5.16 -18.27
CA GLY A 57 18.04 4.64 -18.94
C GLY A 57 18.93 3.71 -18.10
N ALA A 58 18.64 3.51 -16.80
CA ALA A 58 19.34 2.52 -15.97
C ALA A 58 18.86 1.07 -16.22
N THR A 59 17.71 0.89 -16.87
CA THR A 59 17.19 -0.42 -17.27
C THR A 59 17.50 -0.63 -18.76
N ASN A 60 18.29 -1.66 -19.07
CA ASN A 60 18.52 -2.07 -20.45
C ASN A 60 17.17 -2.27 -21.15
N ALA A 61 17.01 -1.64 -22.31
CA ALA A 61 15.76 -1.42 -23.06
C ALA A 61 15.10 -2.68 -23.65
N THR A 62 15.23 -3.83 -22.99
CA THR A 62 14.62 -5.09 -23.37
C THR A 62 13.85 -5.68 -22.19
N ALA A 63 12.53 -5.51 -22.20
CA ALA A 63 11.54 -6.27 -21.42
C ALA A 63 11.65 -6.31 -19.87
N ALA A 64 12.69 -5.75 -19.26
CA ALA A 64 12.86 -5.79 -17.81
C ALA A 64 11.82 -4.88 -17.13
N MET A 65 11.00 -5.47 -16.26
CA MET A 65 10.07 -4.73 -15.40
C MET A 65 10.86 -3.69 -14.58
N VAL A 66 10.36 -2.45 -14.54
CA VAL A 66 10.93 -1.40 -13.70
C VAL A 66 10.87 -1.85 -12.25
N HIS A 67 12.04 -1.99 -11.61
CA HIS A 67 12.13 -2.38 -10.21
C HIS A 67 12.12 -1.14 -9.32
N VAL A 68 11.07 -1.01 -8.50
CA VAL A 68 10.96 0.04 -7.48
C VAL A 68 11.71 -0.40 -6.24
N GLY A 69 12.73 0.37 -5.85
CA GLY A 69 13.61 0.08 -4.71
C GLY A 69 13.32 0.93 -3.49
N LYS A 70 14.00 0.66 -2.37
CA LYS A 70 13.91 1.44 -1.11
C LYS A 70 12.46 1.77 -0.72
N LEU A 71 11.71 0.69 -0.57
CA LEU A 71 10.29 0.74 -0.24
C LEU A 71 10.10 1.10 1.24
N SER A 72 9.06 1.88 1.50
CA SER A 72 8.49 2.06 2.83
C SER A 72 6.97 2.02 2.77
N TYR A 73 6.36 1.79 3.92
CA TYR A 73 4.97 1.38 4.04
C TYR A 73 4.25 2.08 5.18
N PHE A 74 2.95 2.28 5.00
CA PHE A 74 2.04 2.65 6.07
C PHE A 74 0.72 1.89 5.96
N SER A 75 0.41 1.06 6.97
CA SER A 75 -0.85 0.32 7.04
C SER A 75 -1.71 0.74 8.23
N ARG A 76 -3.03 0.83 8.03
CA ARG A 76 -4.02 1.09 9.08
C ARG A 76 -5.37 0.42 8.76
N LEU A 77 -6.02 -0.09 9.80
CA LEU A 77 -7.45 -0.41 9.80
C LEU A 77 -8.23 0.87 10.10
N SER A 78 -8.78 1.50 9.07
CA SER A 78 -9.64 2.69 9.15
C SER A 78 -10.46 2.79 7.86
N ASP A 79 -11.46 3.68 7.84
CA ASP A 79 -12.09 4.08 6.58
C ASP A 79 -11.08 4.78 5.65
N ALA A 80 -11.46 4.97 4.40
CA ALA A 80 -10.57 5.50 3.37
C ALA A 80 -10.17 6.97 3.58
N ALA A 81 -11.06 7.80 4.11
CA ALA A 81 -10.76 9.21 4.36
C ALA A 81 -9.74 9.33 5.51
N THR A 82 -10.03 8.70 6.64
CA THR A 82 -9.10 8.65 7.78
C THR A 82 -7.76 8.02 7.39
N PHE A 83 -7.77 6.97 6.57
CA PHE A 83 -6.53 6.37 6.08
C PHE A 83 -5.70 7.36 5.25
N THR A 84 -6.36 8.10 4.36
CA THR A 84 -5.72 9.09 3.50
C THR A 84 -5.02 10.15 4.34
N ASP A 85 -5.68 10.69 5.36
CA ASP A 85 -5.06 11.67 6.28
C ASP A 85 -3.87 11.05 7.03
N LEU A 86 -4.06 9.85 7.59
CA LEU A 86 -3.02 9.20 8.39
C LEU A 86 -1.78 8.77 7.60
N ALA A 87 -1.96 8.49 6.30
CA ALA A 87 -0.87 8.15 5.41
C ALA A 87 0.14 9.29 5.24
N GLU A 88 -0.24 10.53 5.59
CA GLU A 88 0.61 11.70 5.54
C GLU A 88 1.95 11.50 6.28
N VAL A 89 1.93 10.74 7.38
CA VAL A 89 3.15 10.36 8.14
C VAL A 89 4.24 9.80 7.24
N GLU A 90 3.89 8.89 6.33
CA GLU A 90 4.88 8.26 5.46
C GLU A 90 5.16 9.09 4.22
N THR A 91 4.16 9.79 3.67
CA THR A 91 4.39 10.67 2.52
C THR A 91 5.38 11.80 2.83
N ARG A 92 5.28 12.43 4.02
CA ARG A 92 6.22 13.46 4.47
C ARG A 92 7.61 12.90 4.71
N ARG A 93 7.72 11.74 5.38
CA ARG A 93 9.01 11.06 5.61
C ARG A 93 9.71 10.66 4.31
N ARG A 94 8.94 10.41 3.24
CA ARG A 94 9.48 10.11 1.91
C ARG A 94 9.62 11.34 1.03
N HIS A 95 9.30 12.53 1.53
CA HIS A 95 9.37 13.80 0.80
C HIS A 95 8.59 13.71 -0.53
N LEU A 96 7.39 13.13 -0.47
CA LEU A 96 6.57 12.86 -1.64
C LEU A 96 6.19 14.15 -2.38
N VAL A 97 5.97 15.24 -1.64
CA VAL A 97 5.60 16.54 -2.19
C VAL A 97 6.80 17.23 -2.85
N GLU A 98 8.00 17.06 -2.29
CA GLU A 98 9.24 17.66 -2.79
C GLU A 98 9.93 16.81 -3.87
N ALA A 99 9.48 15.58 -4.10
CA ALA A 99 9.98 14.74 -5.17
C ALA A 99 9.79 15.40 -6.53
N GLN A 100 10.75 15.21 -7.44
CA GLN A 100 10.75 15.84 -8.75
C GLN A 100 9.59 15.30 -9.62
N GLU A 101 9.39 13.98 -9.57
CA GLU A 101 8.32 13.31 -10.29
C GLU A 101 7.78 12.17 -9.43
N VAL A 102 6.47 11.96 -9.51
CA VAL A 102 5.79 10.87 -8.82
C VAL A 102 4.85 10.17 -9.80
N CYS A 103 4.86 8.83 -9.82
CA CYS A 103 3.79 8.06 -10.42
C CYS A 103 2.93 7.38 -9.34
N ALA A 104 1.62 7.32 -9.58
CA ALA A 104 0.69 6.54 -8.77
C ALA A 104 0.20 5.34 -9.60
N VAL A 105 0.62 4.12 -9.23
CA VAL A 105 0.22 2.87 -9.92
C VAL A 105 -0.72 2.05 -9.05
N MET A 106 -1.98 1.95 -9.45
CA MET A 106 -3.09 1.52 -8.60
C MET A 106 -4.23 0.88 -9.43
N ASP A 107 -5.14 0.15 -8.79
CA ASP A 107 -6.33 -0.45 -9.41
C ASP A 107 -7.40 0.58 -9.84
N GLY A 108 -7.18 1.85 -9.55
CA GLY A 108 -8.08 2.93 -9.93
C GLY A 108 -9.37 3.03 -9.11
N ALA A 109 -9.53 2.39 -7.96
CA ALA A 109 -10.65 2.61 -7.05
C ALA A 109 -10.85 4.11 -6.73
N GLU A 110 -12.10 4.55 -6.52
CA GLU A 110 -12.40 5.99 -6.33
C GLU A 110 -11.63 6.61 -5.15
N TRP A 111 -11.52 5.88 -4.04
CA TRP A 111 -10.81 6.37 -2.87
C TRP A 111 -9.31 6.57 -3.10
N LEU A 112 -8.71 5.79 -4.01
CA LEU A 112 -7.32 5.96 -4.43
C LEU A 112 -7.14 7.24 -5.24
N GLN A 113 -8.13 7.63 -6.05
CA GLN A 113 -8.10 8.90 -6.76
C GLN A 113 -8.07 10.08 -5.76
N GLY A 114 -8.92 10.03 -4.73
CA GLY A 114 -8.93 11.02 -3.65
C GLY A 114 -7.61 11.06 -2.86
N MET A 115 -6.98 9.90 -2.64
CA MET A 115 -5.65 9.84 -2.02
C MET A 115 -4.57 10.53 -2.87
N ILE A 116 -4.59 10.32 -4.19
CA ILE A 116 -3.67 10.99 -5.11
C ILE A 116 -3.94 12.50 -5.11
N ASP A 117 -5.21 12.91 -5.18
CA ASP A 117 -5.59 14.33 -5.15
C ASP A 117 -5.08 15.07 -3.91
N MET A 118 -5.11 14.41 -2.75
CA MET A 118 -4.62 14.98 -1.49
C MET A 118 -3.09 15.05 -1.42
N HIS A 119 -2.40 13.94 -1.74
CA HIS A 119 -0.96 13.82 -1.45
C HIS A 119 -0.06 14.27 -2.60
N ARG A 120 -0.50 14.06 -3.85
CA ARG A 120 0.28 14.39 -5.04
C ARG A 120 -0.61 14.54 -6.28
N PRO A 121 -1.36 15.65 -6.41
CA PRO A 121 -2.36 15.81 -7.47
C PRO A 121 -1.77 15.80 -8.89
N ASP A 122 -0.50 16.20 -9.04
CA ASP A 122 0.26 16.19 -10.29
C ASP A 122 0.96 14.85 -10.60
N ALA A 123 0.74 13.81 -9.79
CA ALA A 123 1.30 12.49 -10.04
C ALA A 123 0.81 11.90 -11.37
N VAL A 124 1.71 11.20 -12.07
CA VAL A 124 1.36 10.39 -13.24
C VAL A 124 0.50 9.21 -12.78
N ARG A 125 -0.81 9.25 -13.08
CA ARG A 125 -1.73 8.16 -12.74
C ARG A 125 -1.62 7.03 -13.75
N ILE A 126 -1.29 5.85 -13.26
CA ILE A 126 -1.13 4.63 -14.06
C ILE A 126 -2.12 3.61 -13.52
N LEU A 127 -3.01 3.14 -14.38
CA LEU A 127 -3.86 2.01 -14.04
C LEU A 127 -2.97 0.77 -13.98
N ASP A 128 -3.12 -0.03 -12.92
CA ASP A 128 -2.41 -1.29 -12.80
C ASP A 128 -2.73 -2.22 -13.99
N PHE A 129 -1.70 -2.64 -14.73
CA PHE A 129 -1.89 -3.38 -15.98
C PHE A 129 -2.61 -4.73 -15.77
N PRO A 130 -2.25 -5.56 -14.77
CA PRO A 130 -3.06 -6.72 -14.38
C PRO A 130 -4.53 -6.41 -14.13
N HIS A 131 -4.88 -5.34 -13.39
CA HIS A 131 -6.27 -4.95 -13.19
C HIS A 131 -6.97 -4.55 -14.49
N ALA A 132 -6.31 -3.75 -15.34
CA ALA A 132 -6.85 -3.43 -16.66
C ALA A 132 -7.07 -4.70 -17.50
N ALA A 133 -6.15 -5.67 -17.42
CA ALA A 133 -6.26 -6.94 -18.13
C ALA A 133 -7.44 -7.79 -17.65
N GLU A 134 -7.70 -7.81 -16.34
CA GLU A 134 -8.86 -8.48 -15.75
C GLU A 134 -10.17 -7.87 -16.27
N HIS A 135 -10.28 -6.54 -16.29
CA HIS A 135 -11.46 -5.87 -16.83
C HIS A 135 -11.66 -6.10 -18.34
N VAL A 136 -10.58 -6.16 -19.12
CA VAL A 136 -10.66 -6.55 -20.54
C VAL A 136 -11.13 -7.99 -20.69
N ALA A 137 -10.63 -8.93 -19.88
CA ALA A 137 -11.06 -10.33 -19.90
C ALA A 137 -12.55 -10.47 -19.58
N LYS A 138 -13.01 -9.88 -18.47
CA LYS A 138 -14.42 -9.94 -18.08
C LYS A 138 -15.35 -9.24 -19.08
N LEU A 139 -14.91 -8.15 -19.72
CA LEU A 139 -15.66 -7.52 -20.80
C LEU A 139 -15.86 -8.48 -21.99
N LEU A 140 -14.80 -9.18 -22.41
CA LEU A 140 -14.89 -10.16 -23.50
C LEU A 140 -15.74 -11.38 -23.11
N GLU A 141 -15.65 -11.84 -21.86
CA GLU A 141 -16.50 -12.92 -21.33
C GLU A 141 -17.98 -12.51 -21.34
N ALA A 142 -18.31 -11.30 -20.89
CA ALA A 142 -19.67 -10.77 -20.89
C ALA A 142 -20.25 -10.66 -22.31
N LEU A 143 -19.46 -10.15 -23.27
CA LEU A 143 -19.86 -10.09 -24.68
C LEU A 143 -20.04 -11.49 -25.28
N SER A 144 -19.17 -12.44 -24.92
CA SER A 144 -19.29 -13.84 -25.37
C SER A 144 -20.53 -14.53 -24.82
N ALA A 145 -20.89 -14.26 -23.56
CA ALA A 145 -22.11 -14.77 -22.94
C ALA A 145 -23.38 -14.24 -23.64
N TRP A 146 -23.29 -13.09 -24.31
CA TRP A 146 -24.35 -12.55 -25.18
C TRP A 146 -24.28 -13.06 -26.64
N GLY A 147 -23.40 -14.02 -26.93
CA GLY A 147 -23.35 -14.66 -28.25
C GLY A 147 -22.42 -13.98 -29.24
N THR A 148 -21.60 -13.01 -28.83
CA THR A 148 -20.52 -12.49 -29.67
C THR A 148 -19.36 -13.48 -29.70
N CYS A 149 -19.07 -14.06 -30.87
CA CYS A 149 -17.98 -15.01 -31.02
C CYS A 149 -16.65 -14.30 -31.28
N PHE A 150 -15.64 -14.63 -30.48
CA PHE A 150 -14.27 -14.11 -30.64
C PHE A 150 -13.28 -15.23 -30.92
N PRO A 151 -12.16 -14.96 -31.60
CA PRO A 151 -11.07 -15.92 -31.69
C PRO A 151 -10.43 -16.15 -30.31
N GLU A 152 -9.95 -17.37 -30.04
CA GLU A 152 -9.36 -17.77 -28.74
C GLU A 152 -8.21 -16.86 -28.27
N ASN A 153 -7.50 -16.23 -29.22
CA ASN A 153 -6.37 -15.35 -28.93
C ASN A 153 -6.73 -13.86 -28.80
N LEU A 154 -8.03 -13.50 -28.82
CA LEU A 154 -8.44 -12.10 -28.81
C LEU A 154 -7.96 -11.37 -27.57
N LEU A 155 -8.09 -11.98 -26.38
CA LEU A 155 -7.64 -11.38 -25.13
C LEU A 155 -6.15 -11.03 -25.21
N GLN A 156 -5.31 -11.99 -25.58
CA GLN A 156 -3.86 -11.80 -25.69
C GLN A 156 -3.52 -10.70 -26.70
N ARG A 157 -4.25 -10.63 -27.83
CA ARG A 157 -4.08 -9.55 -28.82
C ARG A 157 -4.49 -8.20 -28.26
N CYS A 158 -5.63 -8.11 -27.56
CA CYS A 158 -6.08 -6.88 -26.91
C CYS A 158 -5.07 -6.38 -25.88
N LEU A 159 -4.57 -7.27 -25.01
CA LEU A 159 -3.56 -6.93 -24.00
C LEU A 159 -2.23 -6.51 -24.63
N HIS A 160 -1.79 -7.18 -25.69
CA HIS A 160 -0.60 -6.79 -26.43
C HIS A 160 -0.76 -5.40 -27.05
N VAL A 161 -1.87 -5.15 -27.74
CA VAL A 161 -2.15 -3.83 -28.35
C VAL A 161 -2.27 -2.75 -27.27
N LEU A 162 -2.96 -3.03 -26.16
CA LEU A 162 -3.09 -2.10 -25.04
C LEU A 162 -1.72 -1.70 -24.48
N LYS A 163 -0.84 -2.68 -24.26
CA LYS A 163 0.50 -2.46 -23.71
C LYS A 163 1.45 -1.74 -24.68
N GLU A 164 1.38 -2.07 -25.97
CA GLU A 164 2.34 -1.61 -26.98
C GLU A 164 1.88 -0.38 -27.77
N ARG A 165 0.56 -0.13 -27.84
CA ARG A 165 -0.04 0.94 -28.66
C ARG A 165 -1.05 1.80 -27.90
N GLY A 166 -1.40 1.44 -26.67
CA GLY A 166 -2.35 2.18 -25.84
C GLY A 166 -3.82 1.80 -26.08
N PRO A 167 -4.76 2.55 -25.46
CA PRO A 167 -6.16 2.14 -25.33
C PRO A 167 -7.03 2.46 -26.55
N ALA A 168 -6.49 3.10 -27.59
CA ALA A 168 -7.28 3.56 -28.75
C ALA A 168 -8.02 2.41 -29.46
N ALA A 169 -7.41 1.22 -29.55
CA ALA A 169 -8.06 0.05 -30.14
C ALA A 169 -9.23 -0.45 -29.28
N LEU A 170 -9.10 -0.41 -27.96
CA LEU A 170 -10.16 -0.76 -27.02
C LEU A 170 -11.31 0.24 -27.09
N ALA A 171 -11.00 1.54 -27.19
CA ALA A 171 -12.02 2.58 -27.40
C ALA A 171 -12.76 2.39 -28.74
N LYS A 172 -12.05 2.01 -29.81
CA LYS A 172 -12.67 1.70 -31.11
C LYS A 172 -13.57 0.47 -31.04
N MET A 173 -13.15 -0.59 -30.33
CA MET A 173 -13.96 -1.78 -30.08
C MET A 173 -15.25 -1.38 -29.34
N ALA A 174 -15.13 -0.60 -28.27
CA ALA A 174 -16.25 -0.11 -27.49
C ALA A 174 -17.25 0.71 -28.33
N ALA A 175 -16.76 1.57 -29.22
CA ALA A 175 -17.60 2.38 -30.11
C ALA A 175 -18.35 1.55 -31.18
N GLY A 176 -17.94 0.31 -31.41
CA GLY A 176 -18.60 -0.61 -32.33
C GLY A 176 -19.67 -1.49 -31.69
N LEU A 177 -19.85 -1.42 -30.37
CA LEU A 177 -20.88 -2.17 -29.66
C LEU A 177 -22.26 -1.54 -29.89
N SER A 178 -23.27 -2.38 -30.04
CA SER A 178 -24.67 -1.96 -30.11
C SER A 178 -25.18 -1.40 -28.77
N GLU A 179 -26.26 -0.63 -28.81
CA GLU A 179 -26.90 -0.12 -27.58
C GLU A 179 -27.39 -1.26 -26.69
N GLU A 180 -27.86 -2.33 -27.31
CA GLU A 180 -28.17 -3.58 -26.63
C GLU A 180 -26.91 -4.04 -25.89
N GLU A 181 -25.81 -4.37 -26.58
CA GLU A 181 -24.54 -4.83 -25.96
C GLU A 181 -24.10 -3.99 -24.76
N VAL A 182 -24.11 -2.66 -24.90
CA VAL A 182 -23.70 -1.74 -23.83
C VAL A 182 -24.69 -1.71 -22.66
N SER A 183 -25.96 -2.04 -22.90
CA SER A 183 -26.98 -2.08 -21.85
C SER A 183 -26.82 -3.25 -20.89
N GLN A 184 -26.10 -4.32 -21.26
CA GLN A 184 -25.84 -5.45 -20.36
C GLN A 184 -25.05 -5.01 -19.12
N PRO A 185 -25.44 -5.40 -17.90
CA PRO A 185 -24.80 -4.92 -16.67
C PRO A 185 -23.28 -5.12 -16.62
N GLU A 186 -22.80 -6.34 -16.91
CA GLU A 186 -21.37 -6.69 -16.90
C GLU A 186 -20.57 -5.96 -17.98
N VAL A 187 -21.15 -5.83 -19.19
CA VAL A 187 -20.54 -5.06 -20.28
C VAL A 187 -20.42 -3.60 -19.87
N ARG A 188 -21.50 -3.00 -19.37
CA ARG A 188 -21.55 -1.62 -18.91
C ARG A 188 -20.55 -1.33 -17.80
N GLU A 189 -20.44 -2.23 -16.83
CA GLU A 189 -19.53 -2.11 -15.71
C GLU A 189 -18.07 -2.04 -16.19
N HIS A 190 -17.63 -3.07 -16.92
CA HIS A 190 -16.23 -3.17 -17.31
C HIS A 190 -15.87 -2.17 -18.41
N LEU A 191 -16.80 -1.90 -19.33
CA LEU A 191 -16.60 -0.84 -20.32
C LEU A 191 -16.49 0.54 -19.66
N GLY A 192 -17.41 0.88 -18.76
CA GLY A 192 -17.39 2.15 -18.04
C GLY A 192 -16.13 2.30 -17.19
N TYR A 193 -15.69 1.22 -16.55
CA TYR A 193 -14.45 1.20 -15.79
C TYR A 193 -13.23 1.54 -16.66
N LEU A 194 -13.09 0.89 -17.83
CA LEU A 194 -11.99 1.08 -18.75
C LEU A 194 -12.03 2.48 -19.41
N GLN A 195 -13.22 2.94 -19.82
CA GLN A 195 -13.41 4.26 -20.42
C GLN A 195 -13.02 5.39 -19.47
N LYS A 196 -13.46 5.32 -18.20
CA LYS A 196 -13.12 6.31 -17.16
C LYS A 196 -11.61 6.45 -16.97
N ARG A 197 -10.84 5.39 -17.26
CA ARG A 197 -9.39 5.29 -16.99
C ARG A 197 -8.55 5.29 -18.26
N CYS A 198 -9.10 5.71 -19.40
CA CYS A 198 -8.39 5.71 -20.69
C CYS A 198 -7.07 6.51 -20.65
N SER A 199 -7.03 7.65 -19.96
CA SER A 199 -5.80 8.43 -19.78
C SER A 199 -4.75 7.72 -18.90
N GLN A 200 -5.18 6.80 -18.04
CA GLN A 200 -4.31 6.03 -17.13
C GLN A 200 -3.78 4.73 -17.76
N MET A 201 -4.14 4.45 -19.02
CA MET A 201 -3.73 3.25 -19.77
C MET A 201 -2.72 3.55 -20.89
N GLN A 202 -1.97 4.64 -20.79
CA GLN A 202 -0.92 5.02 -21.75
C GLN A 202 0.39 4.24 -21.53
N TYR A 203 0.29 2.90 -21.46
CA TYR A 203 1.37 2.00 -21.05
C TYR A 203 2.67 2.15 -21.84
N LEU A 204 2.59 2.40 -23.16
CA LEU A 204 3.78 2.65 -23.97
C LEU A 204 4.54 3.88 -23.47
N LEU A 205 3.84 4.99 -23.22
CA LEU A 205 4.44 6.24 -22.74
C LEU A 205 5.01 6.06 -21.33
N PHE A 206 4.29 5.38 -20.44
CA PHE A 206 4.77 5.10 -19.09
C PHE A 206 6.02 4.23 -19.10
N ARG A 207 6.07 3.21 -19.96
CA ARG A 207 7.25 2.36 -20.13
C ARG A 207 8.44 3.13 -20.69
N GLN A 208 8.22 3.99 -21.68
CA GLN A 208 9.27 4.86 -22.24
C GLN A 208 9.80 5.85 -21.20
N ALA A 209 8.94 6.35 -20.31
CA ALA A 209 9.31 7.18 -19.17
C ALA A 209 9.94 6.37 -18.02
N GLY A 210 10.03 5.04 -18.12
CA GLY A 210 10.63 4.19 -17.09
C GLY A 210 9.79 4.06 -15.82
N TRP A 211 8.46 4.19 -15.91
CA TRP A 211 7.55 3.97 -14.77
C TRP A 211 7.16 2.50 -14.63
N PRO A 212 6.89 2.03 -13.39
CA PRO A 212 6.26 0.72 -13.18
C PRO A 212 4.85 0.71 -13.77
N LEU A 213 4.47 -0.41 -14.40
CA LEU A 213 3.11 -0.62 -14.94
C LEU A 213 2.23 -1.47 -14.01
N GLY A 214 2.80 -1.91 -12.88
CA GLY A 214 2.22 -2.88 -11.97
C GLY A 214 2.18 -2.37 -10.52
N SER A 215 1.11 -2.63 -9.78
CA SER A 215 0.96 -2.35 -8.34
C SER A 215 1.61 -3.40 -7.43
N GLY A 216 2.46 -4.28 -7.97
CA GLY A 216 3.09 -5.37 -7.20
C GLY A 216 3.87 -4.93 -5.95
N MET A 217 4.27 -3.65 -5.84
CA MET A 217 4.87 -3.10 -4.62
C MET A 217 3.89 -3.07 -3.44
N VAL A 218 2.62 -2.70 -3.64
CA VAL A 218 1.63 -2.66 -2.55
C VAL A 218 1.07 -4.05 -2.28
N GLU A 219 0.92 -4.91 -3.29
CA GLU A 219 0.57 -6.32 -3.05
C GLU A 219 1.64 -7.02 -2.19
N SER A 220 2.92 -6.75 -2.48
CA SER A 220 4.03 -7.24 -1.67
C SER A 220 4.00 -6.62 -0.27
N ALA A 221 3.64 -5.34 -0.15
CA ALA A 221 3.45 -4.68 1.14
C ALA A 221 2.31 -5.31 1.95
N ASN A 222 1.17 -5.62 1.34
CA ASN A 222 0.05 -6.29 1.99
C ASN A 222 0.47 -7.66 2.51
N LYS A 223 1.15 -8.47 1.68
CA LYS A 223 1.71 -9.77 2.12
C LYS A 223 2.70 -9.60 3.27
N LEU A 224 3.61 -8.64 3.17
CA LEU A 224 4.70 -8.44 4.13
C LEU A 224 4.23 -7.83 5.45
N VAL A 225 3.51 -6.71 5.41
CA VAL A 225 3.15 -5.89 6.57
C VAL A 225 1.91 -6.48 7.27
N VAL A 226 0.87 -6.77 6.49
CA VAL A 226 -0.46 -7.15 6.99
C VAL A 226 -0.58 -8.67 7.12
N GLU A 227 -0.58 -9.38 6.00
CA GLU A 227 -1.01 -10.79 5.96
C GLU A 227 -0.12 -11.69 6.80
N ARG A 228 1.21 -11.55 6.71
CA ARG A 228 2.18 -12.35 7.49
C ARG A 228 1.89 -12.44 8.99
N ARG A 229 1.18 -11.47 9.57
CA ARG A 229 0.85 -11.46 11.00
C ARG A 229 -0.65 -11.49 11.31
N LEU A 230 -1.47 -10.92 10.44
CA LEU A 230 -2.89 -10.71 10.68
C LEU A 230 -3.78 -11.71 9.92
N LYS A 231 -3.24 -12.47 8.96
CA LYS A 231 -4.00 -13.41 8.13
C LYS A 231 -3.32 -14.77 8.11
N GLY A 232 -4.08 -15.81 8.40
CA GLY A 232 -3.59 -17.19 8.41
C GLY A 232 -4.52 -18.13 9.17
N PRO A 233 -4.31 -19.45 9.08
CA PRO A 233 -5.11 -20.44 9.79
C PRO A 233 -5.15 -20.14 11.30
N GLY A 234 -6.35 -20.09 11.87
CA GLY A 234 -6.58 -19.83 13.29
C GLY A 234 -6.31 -18.39 13.75
N MET A 235 -5.86 -17.48 12.88
CA MET A 235 -5.66 -16.08 13.23
C MET A 235 -7.00 -15.36 13.19
N ARG A 236 -7.50 -14.94 14.36
CA ARG A 236 -8.66 -14.07 14.51
C ARG A 236 -8.29 -12.96 15.48
N TRP A 237 -8.54 -11.71 15.09
CA TRP A 237 -8.13 -10.55 15.86
C TRP A 237 -9.33 -9.82 16.43
N GLU A 238 -9.22 -9.40 17.68
CA GLU A 238 -10.07 -8.33 18.19
C GLU A 238 -9.77 -7.04 17.43
N ARG A 239 -10.81 -6.32 16.99
CA ARG A 239 -10.68 -5.12 16.14
C ARG A 239 -9.70 -4.09 16.73
N HIS A 240 -9.79 -3.84 18.04
CA HIS A 240 -8.93 -2.89 18.75
C HIS A 240 -7.45 -3.31 18.83
N ASN A 241 -7.12 -4.58 18.55
CA ASN A 241 -5.75 -5.09 18.54
C ASN A 241 -5.08 -5.03 17.16
N VAL A 242 -5.85 -4.78 16.08
CA VAL A 242 -5.33 -4.73 14.71
C VAL A 242 -4.37 -3.55 14.53
N ASN A 243 -4.78 -2.33 14.82
CA ASN A 243 -3.95 -1.14 14.62
C ASN A 243 -2.69 -1.09 15.50
N PRO A 244 -2.72 -1.48 16.79
CA PRO A 244 -1.50 -1.63 17.59
C PRO A 244 -0.50 -2.62 16.96
N MET A 245 -0.99 -3.72 16.39
CA MET A 245 -0.14 -4.68 15.68
C MET A 245 0.41 -4.09 14.39
N LEU A 246 -0.41 -3.43 13.57
CA LEU A 246 0.04 -2.75 12.35
C LEU A 246 1.10 -1.68 12.66
N ALA A 247 0.96 -0.93 13.75
CA ALA A 247 1.97 0.05 14.15
C ALA A 247 3.34 -0.60 14.41
N LEU A 248 3.39 -1.80 15.02
CA LEU A 248 4.63 -2.58 15.16
C LEU A 248 5.15 -3.07 13.82
N ARG A 249 4.27 -3.59 12.95
CA ARG A 249 4.64 -4.09 11.62
C ARG A 249 5.19 -2.98 10.72
N ASN A 250 4.58 -1.80 10.73
CA ASN A 250 5.09 -0.60 10.07
C ASN A 250 6.51 -0.29 10.57
N GLY A 251 6.75 -0.32 11.89
CA GLY A 251 8.09 -0.10 12.44
C GLY A 251 9.14 -1.10 11.94
N ILE A 252 8.80 -2.39 11.93
CA ILE A 252 9.72 -3.47 11.52
C ILE A 252 9.99 -3.42 10.01
N CYS A 253 8.95 -3.33 9.18
CA CYS A 253 9.07 -3.45 7.73
C CYS A 253 9.70 -2.21 7.08
N ASN A 254 9.77 -1.10 7.82
CA ASN A 254 10.44 0.13 7.41
C ASN A 254 11.83 0.29 8.06
N GLU A 255 12.37 -0.76 8.69
CA GLU A 255 13.68 -0.72 9.38
C GLU A 255 13.77 0.33 10.52
N ARG A 256 12.62 0.69 11.11
CA ARG A 256 12.47 1.70 12.17
C ARG A 256 12.11 1.08 13.52
N TRP A 257 12.58 -0.14 13.79
CA TRP A 257 12.24 -0.86 15.02
C TRP A 257 12.67 -0.10 16.28
N GLN A 258 13.87 0.48 16.29
CA GLN A 258 14.42 1.17 17.45
C GLN A 258 13.60 2.40 17.82
N GLU A 259 13.25 3.25 16.85
CA GLU A 259 12.36 4.40 17.01
C GLU A 259 11.00 3.95 17.57
N THR A 260 10.40 2.97 16.89
CA THR A 260 9.10 2.38 17.25
C THR A 260 9.10 1.85 18.69
N TRP A 261 10.15 1.11 19.06
CA TRP A 261 10.32 0.55 20.40
C TRP A 261 10.49 1.63 21.47
N GLN A 262 11.30 2.66 21.22
CA GLN A 262 11.50 3.76 22.16
C GLN A 262 10.21 4.54 22.42
N LEU A 263 9.42 4.79 21.38
CA LEU A 263 8.09 5.41 21.49
C LEU A 263 7.15 4.55 22.33
N ALA A 264 7.04 3.24 22.02
CA ALA A 264 6.23 2.30 22.78
C ALA A 264 6.61 2.24 24.27
N SER A 265 7.90 2.10 24.54
CA SER A 265 8.45 1.97 25.90
C SER A 265 8.21 3.23 26.72
N SER A 266 8.32 4.40 26.09
CA SER A 266 8.10 5.69 26.76
C SER A 266 6.63 5.93 27.06
N GLN A 267 5.72 5.52 26.18
CA GLN A 267 4.28 5.56 26.46
C GLN A 267 3.89 4.63 27.61
N ARG A 268 4.41 3.40 27.63
CA ARG A 268 4.15 2.45 28.71
C ARG A 268 4.68 2.96 30.07
N ARG A 269 5.86 3.60 30.07
CA ARG A 269 6.40 4.23 31.28
C ARG A 269 5.49 5.35 31.79
N LYS A 270 4.99 6.21 30.89
CA LYS A 270 4.06 7.31 31.23
C LYS A 270 2.71 6.80 31.76
N SER A 271 2.16 5.74 31.18
CA SER A 271 0.88 5.17 31.65
C SER A 271 1.02 4.54 33.05
N VAL A 272 2.12 3.81 33.30
CA VAL A 272 2.41 3.25 34.62
C VAL A 272 2.62 4.35 35.67
N SER A 273 3.31 5.44 35.33
CA SER A 273 3.49 6.55 36.27
C SER A 273 2.18 7.28 36.58
N ILE A 274 1.27 7.45 35.60
CA ILE A 274 -0.04 8.09 35.82
C ILE A 274 -0.94 7.21 36.69
N SER A 275 -0.96 5.89 36.46
CA SER A 275 -1.71 4.95 37.29
C SER A 275 -1.16 4.84 38.71
N ALA A 276 0.15 5.02 38.90
CA ALA A 276 0.78 5.06 40.23
C ALA A 276 0.47 6.36 41.01
N VAL A 277 0.28 7.48 40.31
CA VAL A 277 -0.07 8.78 40.92
C VAL A 277 -1.58 8.89 41.26
N ASN A 278 -2.45 8.19 40.51
CA ASN A 278 -3.91 8.22 40.71
C ASN A 278 -4.46 7.00 41.46
N GLY A 279 -3.61 6.18 42.09
CA GLY A 279 -4.07 5.12 42.98
C GLY A 279 -4.67 5.70 44.27
N PRO A 280 -5.67 5.05 44.90
CA PRO A 280 -6.20 5.54 46.16
C PRO A 280 -5.08 5.61 47.21
N HIS A 281 -4.97 6.75 47.90
CA HIS A 281 -4.23 6.87 49.15
C HIS A 281 -4.85 5.88 50.15
N ASN A 282 -4.32 4.66 50.20
CA ASN A 282 -4.61 3.74 51.27
C ASN A 282 -3.49 3.91 52.29
N ASP A 283 -3.75 4.72 53.32
CA ASP A 283 -2.97 4.72 54.54
C ASP A 283 -3.14 3.34 55.20
N SER A 284 -2.22 2.44 54.90
CA SER A 284 -1.96 1.27 55.73
C SER A 284 -0.46 0.98 55.69
N THR A 285 0.12 1.04 56.88
CA THR A 285 1.51 0.77 57.24
C THR A 285 2.14 -0.45 56.54
N PRO A 286 3.45 -0.41 56.23
CA PRO A 286 4.11 -1.46 55.46
C PRO A 286 4.43 -2.69 56.31
N SER A 287 3.98 -3.87 55.87
CA SER A 287 4.51 -5.16 56.36
C SER A 287 5.83 -5.48 55.64
N PRO A 288 6.91 -5.86 56.34
CA PRO A 288 8.20 -6.10 55.74
C PRO A 288 8.32 -7.56 55.31
N LEU A 289 8.22 -7.84 54.01
CA LEU A 289 8.83 -9.05 53.44
C LEU A 289 9.66 -8.69 52.21
N LEU A 290 10.96 -8.76 52.44
CA LEU A 290 12.10 -8.55 51.56
C LEU A 290 11.94 -9.26 50.21
N ARG A 291 12.01 -8.49 49.12
CA ARG A 291 13.16 -8.38 48.19
C ARG A 291 13.57 -9.70 47.52
N SER A 292 13.14 -9.83 46.26
CA SER A 292 13.89 -10.51 45.20
C SER A 292 13.64 -9.82 43.87
N ALA A 293 14.29 -8.67 43.67
CA ALA A 293 14.45 -8.06 42.37
C ALA A 293 15.56 -8.81 41.61
N SER A 294 15.19 -9.83 40.85
CA SER A 294 16.07 -10.37 39.81
C SER A 294 16.09 -9.39 38.64
N LEU A 295 17.09 -8.50 38.66
CA LEU A 295 17.53 -7.75 37.49
C LEU A 295 18.00 -8.74 36.41
N LEU A 296 17.10 -9.14 35.51
CA LEU A 296 17.50 -9.67 34.21
C LEU A 296 18.09 -8.52 33.40
N ARG A 297 19.39 -8.27 33.59
CA ARG A 297 20.21 -7.57 32.60
C ARG A 297 20.24 -8.44 31.35
N LEU A 298 19.37 -8.14 30.39
CA LEU A 298 19.56 -8.61 29.02
C LEU A 298 20.64 -7.73 28.38
N SER A 299 21.83 -8.31 28.24
CA SER A 299 22.96 -7.74 27.52
C SER A 299 22.58 -7.40 26.06
N PRO A 300 23.14 -6.33 25.48
CA PRO A 300 22.80 -5.86 24.13
C PRO A 300 23.63 -6.63 23.10
N LYS A 301 23.29 -7.89 22.83
CA LYS A 301 23.82 -8.62 21.67
C LYS A 301 22.77 -9.59 21.16
N VAL A 302 21.79 -9.08 20.41
CA VAL A 302 21.12 -9.88 19.40
C VAL A 302 21.67 -9.41 18.06
N HIS A 303 22.75 -10.05 17.63
CA HIS A 303 23.13 -10.06 16.22
C HIS A 303 22.00 -10.74 15.47
N CYS A 304 21.36 -10.00 14.58
CA CYS A 304 20.45 -10.52 13.58
C CYS A 304 21.31 -11.29 12.56
N PRO A 305 21.14 -12.61 12.35
CA PRO A 305 21.79 -13.26 11.23
C PRO A 305 20.93 -13.05 9.99
N LEU A 306 21.41 -12.19 9.08
CA LEU A 306 21.27 -12.42 7.65
C LEU A 306 21.83 -13.81 7.34
N PHE A 307 21.04 -14.68 6.69
CA PHE A 307 21.40 -15.82 5.83
C PHE A 307 20.09 -16.63 5.64
N PHE A 308 19.53 -16.94 4.46
CA PHE A 308 20.09 -17.18 3.13
C PHE A 308 19.11 -16.73 2.03
N LEU A 309 19.70 -16.16 0.97
CA LEU A 309 19.19 -16.03 -0.39
C LEU A 309 19.22 -17.41 -1.10
N LEU A 310 18.49 -17.57 -2.21
CA LEU A 310 18.31 -18.76 -3.08
C LEU A 310 17.25 -19.75 -2.56
N VAL A 311 16.15 -20.01 -3.27
CA VAL A 311 16.09 -20.53 -4.65
C VAL A 311 14.88 -19.96 -5.41
N PHE A 312 15.15 -19.35 -6.57
CA PHE A 312 14.24 -19.28 -7.71
C PHE A 312 14.39 -20.59 -8.51
N LEU A 313 13.28 -21.18 -8.97
CA LEU A 313 13.07 -22.18 -10.04
C LEU A 313 12.19 -23.37 -9.62
N ARG A 314 10.87 -23.18 -9.66
CA ARG A 314 9.92 -23.92 -10.53
C ARG A 314 8.51 -23.36 -10.36
#